data_AF-A0A4Y2QEY3-F1
#
_entry.id   AF-A0A4Y2QEY3-F1
#
_cell.length_a   1.000
_cell.length_b   1.000
_cell.length_c   1.000
_cell.angle_alpha   90.00
_cell.angle_beta   90.00
_cell.angle_gamma   90.00
#
_symmetry.space_group_name_H-M   'P 1'
#
loop_
_entity.id
_entity.type
_entity.pdbx_description
1 polymer ?
#
loop_
_entity_poly.entity_id
_entity_poly.type
_entity_poly.pdbx_seq_one_letter_code
_entity_poly.pdbx_strand_id
1 'polypeptide(L)'
;MKTRYDSGATGHHFKEGDQVWMYNPKRRRGLSPKLQQNWEGPYTIVKKLNDVIYRVERSPNAKPKVIHINRLTPYRATDHSSV
;
A
#
# COMPACT_ATOMS: atom_id res chain seq x y z
N MET A 1 18.37 22.23 -6.59
CA MET A 1 17.04 22.15 -5.91
C MET A 1 16.31 20.92 -6.41
N LYS A 2 16.20 19.89 -5.57
CA LYS A 2 15.51 18.61 -5.83
C LYS A 2 15.30 17.83 -4.52
N THR A 3 16.17 18.11 -3.55
CA THR A 3 16.18 17.59 -2.18
C THR A 3 14.87 17.74 -1.40
N ARG A 4 14.04 18.76 -1.65
CA ARG A 4 12.73 18.93 -0.97
C ARG A 4 11.60 18.07 -1.56
N TYR A 5 11.71 17.64 -2.81
CA TYR A 5 10.67 16.82 -3.44
C TYR A 5 10.86 15.34 -3.08
N ASP A 6 12.12 14.91 -3.06
CA ASP A 6 12.48 13.51 -2.77
C ASP A 6 12.60 13.24 -1.26
N SER A 7 12.43 14.25 -0.37
CA SER A 7 12.59 14.06 1.09
C SER A 7 11.56 13.13 1.71
N GLY A 8 10.44 12.86 1.02
CA GLY A 8 9.43 11.88 1.41
C GLY A 8 9.57 10.53 0.70
N ALA A 9 10.50 10.38 -0.25
CA ALA A 9 10.77 9.11 -0.91
C ALA A 9 11.50 8.20 0.07
N THR A 10 10.74 7.49 0.89
CA THR A 10 11.31 6.48 1.77
C THR A 10 11.91 5.40 0.89
N GLY A 11 13.22 5.13 1.02
CA GLY A 11 13.94 4.08 0.27
C GLY A 11 13.51 2.64 0.63
N HIS A 12 12.28 2.48 1.12
CA HIS A 12 11.69 1.21 1.47
C HIS A 12 11.33 0.46 0.20
N HIS A 13 12.24 -0.42 -0.19
CA HIS A 13 11.98 -1.40 -1.23
C HIS A 13 11.25 -2.57 -0.61
N PHE A 14 10.13 -2.93 -1.21
CA PHE A 14 9.42 -4.13 -0.84
C PHE A 14 9.86 -5.33 -1.67
N LYS A 15 9.66 -6.52 -1.13
CA LYS A 15 9.93 -7.81 -1.77
C LYS A 15 8.63 -8.53 -2.10
N GLU A 16 8.70 -9.48 -3.02
CA GLU A 16 7.57 -10.38 -3.28
C GLU A 16 7.23 -11.17 -2.02
N GLY A 17 5.94 -11.28 -1.70
CA GLY A 17 5.44 -11.87 -0.45
C GLY A 17 5.22 -10.86 0.69
N ASP A 18 5.78 -9.65 0.62
CA ASP A 18 5.56 -8.64 1.66
C ASP A 18 4.09 -8.23 1.75
N GLN A 19 3.60 -8.09 2.97
CA GLN A 19 2.27 -7.51 3.23
C GLN A 19 2.37 -5.99 3.32
N VAL A 20 1.45 -5.30 2.64
CA VAL A 20 1.41 -3.84 2.55
C VAL A 20 -0.01 -3.31 2.69
N TRP A 21 -0.16 -2.12 3.26
CA TRP A 21 -1.35 -1.29 3.10
C TRP A 21 -1.25 -0.50 1.80
N MET A 22 -2.36 -0.37 1.09
CA MET A 22 -2.48 0.39 -0.16
C MET A 22 -3.35 1.63 0.03
N TYR A 23 -2.84 2.80 -0.34
CA TYR A 23 -3.60 4.04 -0.36
C TYR A 23 -4.58 4.06 -1.54
N ASN A 24 -5.88 4.11 -1.25
CA ASN A 24 -7.00 4.12 -2.18
C ASN A 24 -8.01 5.21 -1.78
N PRO A 25 -7.87 6.46 -2.27
CA PRO A 25 -8.72 7.58 -1.88
C PRO A 25 -10.11 7.54 -2.57
N LYS A 26 -10.76 6.38 -2.55
CA LYS A 26 -12.06 6.19 -3.17
C LYS A 26 -13.14 6.83 -2.28
N ARG A 27 -13.78 7.88 -2.80
CA ARG A 27 -14.90 8.53 -2.12
C ARG A 27 -16.13 7.61 -2.08
N ARG A 28 -16.66 7.38 -0.89
CA ARG A 28 -17.96 6.72 -0.66
C ARG A 28 -19.04 7.77 -0.47
N ARG A 29 -20.14 7.65 -1.23
CA ARG A 29 -21.31 8.52 -1.11
C ARG A 29 -21.95 8.36 0.27
N GLY A 30 -22.38 9.47 0.88
CA GLY A 30 -23.01 9.47 2.20
C GLY A 30 -22.05 9.47 3.39
N LEU A 31 -20.73 9.47 3.16
CA LEU A 31 -19.71 9.59 4.20
C LEU A 31 -18.92 10.89 4.02
N SER A 32 -18.55 11.54 5.13
CA SER A 32 -17.69 12.73 5.09
C SER A 32 -16.33 12.40 4.48
N PRO A 33 -15.87 13.06 3.41
CA PRO A 33 -14.61 12.72 2.73
C PRO A 33 -13.37 12.75 3.64
N LYS A 34 -13.36 13.61 4.65
CA LYS A 34 -12.23 13.76 5.58
C LYS A 34 -12.11 12.63 6.60
N LEU A 35 -13.22 11.95 6.91
CA LEU A 35 -13.29 10.89 7.91
C LEU A 35 -13.20 9.48 7.31
N GLN A 36 -13.00 9.37 5.99
CA GLN A 36 -12.92 8.08 5.31
C GLN A 36 -11.52 7.47 5.46
N GLN A 37 -11.47 6.17 5.79
CA GLN A 37 -10.23 5.40 5.77
C GLN A 37 -9.77 5.20 4.33
N ASN A 38 -8.69 5.88 3.97
CA ASN A 38 -8.12 5.82 2.62
C ASN A 38 -7.08 4.69 2.46
N TRP A 39 -6.64 4.06 3.55
CA TRP A 39 -5.70 2.95 3.51
C TRP A 39 -6.47 1.62 3.57
N GLU A 40 -6.22 0.75 2.59
CA GLU A 40 -6.90 -0.54 2.43
C GLU A 40 -5.84 -1.66 2.44
N GLY A 41 -6.07 -2.75 3.17
CA GLY A 41 -5.10 -3.85 3.23
C GLY A 41 -5.31 -4.75 4.45
N PRO A 42 -4.58 -5.87 4.55
CA PRO A 42 -3.33 -6.17 3.84
C PRO A 42 -3.50 -6.58 2.36
N TYR A 43 -2.56 -6.14 1.54
CA TYR A 43 -2.27 -6.67 0.20
C TYR A 43 -0.93 -7.38 0.23
N THR A 44 -0.74 -8.37 -0.62
CA THR A 44 0.56 -9.04 -0.82
C THR A 44 1.20 -8.54 -2.10
N ILE A 45 2.50 -8.29 -2.08
CA ILE A 45 3.26 -8.01 -3.29
C ILE A 45 3.47 -9.30 -4.07
N VAL A 46 2.91 -9.36 -5.28
CA VAL A 46 3.04 -10.50 -6.17
C VAL A 46 4.29 -10.37 -7.03
N LYS A 47 4.58 -9.15 -7.50
CA LYS A 47 5.71 -8.92 -8.38
C LYS A 47 6.25 -7.50 -8.28
N LYS A 48 7.58 -7.35 -8.26
CA LYS A 48 8.23 -6.06 -8.50
C LYS A 48 8.38 -5.85 -10.01
N LEU A 49 7.72 -4.83 -10.56
CA LEU A 49 7.82 -4.54 -12.00
C LEU A 49 9.03 -3.66 -12.31
N ASN A 50 9.31 -2.70 -11.43
CA ASN A 50 10.51 -1.86 -11.42
C ASN A 50 10.69 -1.29 -10.00
N ASP A 51 11.63 -0.37 -9.79
CA ASP A 51 11.91 0.17 -8.44
C ASP A 51 10.78 0.99 -7.82
N VAL A 52 9.87 1.49 -8.65
CA VAL A 52 8.80 2.42 -8.21
C VAL A 52 7.39 1.87 -8.44
N ILE A 53 7.21 0.80 -9.22
CA ILE A 53 5.93 0.17 -9.56
C ILE A 53 5.94 -1.29 -9.13
N TYR A 54 4.91 -1.65 -8.38
CA TYR A 54 4.69 -2.98 -7.84
C TYR A 54 3.33 -3.53 -8.29
N ARG A 55 3.24 -4.84 -8.44
CA ARG A 55 1.99 -5.57 -8.62
C ARG A 55 1.58 -6.17 -7.27
N VAL A 56 0.39 -5.82 -6.81
CA VAL A 56 -0.16 -6.22 -5.52
C VAL A 56 -1.49 -6.95 -5.68
N GLU A 57 -1.79 -7.85 -4.77
CA GLU A 57 -3.01 -8.66 -4.79
C GLU A 57 -3.59 -8.77 -3.37
N ARG A 58 -4.93 -8.78 -3.26
CA ARG A 58 -5.61 -8.80 -1.95
C ARG A 58 -5.84 -10.24 -1.45
N SER A 59 -6.02 -11.17 -2.36
CA SER A 59 -6.21 -12.60 -2.12
C SER A 59 -5.86 -13.37 -3.40
N PRO A 60 -5.50 -14.66 -3.36
CA PRO A 60 -4.96 -15.40 -4.51
C PRO A 60 -5.83 -15.45 -5.78
N ASN A 61 -7.12 -15.12 -5.65
CA ASN A 61 -8.08 -15.11 -6.76
C ASN A 61 -8.51 -13.69 -7.16
N ALA A 62 -7.98 -12.66 -6.50
CA ALA A 62 -8.36 -11.27 -6.75
C ALA A 62 -7.58 -10.73 -7.95
N LYS A 63 -8.22 -9.91 -8.78
CA LYS A 63 -7.49 -9.25 -9.88
C LYS A 63 -6.32 -8.42 -9.32
N PRO A 64 -5.07 -8.70 -9.71
CA PRO A 64 -3.93 -7.93 -9.23
C PRO A 64 -3.98 -6.47 -9.70
N LYS A 65 -3.45 -5.57 -8.89
CA LYS A 65 -3.36 -4.13 -9.15
C LYS A 65 -1.91 -3.72 -9.33
N VAL A 66 -1.65 -2.78 -10.23
CA VAL A 66 -0.33 -2.18 -10.43
C VAL A 66 -0.31 -0.81 -9.75
N ILE A 67 0.59 -0.61 -8.80
CA ILE A 67 0.59 0.53 -7.86
C ILE A 67 2.00 1.10 -7.70
N HIS A 68 2.09 2.43 -7.58
CA HIS A 68 3.33 3.14 -7.28
C HIS A 68 3.73 3.03 -5.80
N ILE A 69 5.03 2.92 -5.50
CA ILE A 69 5.59 2.71 -4.17
C ILE A 69 5.11 3.73 -3.13
N ASN A 70 4.97 5.01 -3.51
CA ASN A 70 4.43 6.08 -2.64
C ASN A 70 2.98 5.86 -2.17
N ARG A 71 2.25 4.88 -2.73
CA ARG A 71 0.90 4.50 -2.29
C ARG A 71 0.91 3.24 -1.45
N LEU A 72 2.08 2.72 -1.09
CA LEU A 72 2.24 1.53 -0.27
C LEU A 72 2.91 1.91 1.05
N THR A 73 2.50 1.26 2.13
CA THR A 73 3.21 1.30 3.41
C THR A 73 3.29 -0.11 3.99
N PRO A 74 4.38 -0.48 4.68
CA PRO A 74 4.51 -1.79 5.30
C PRO A 74 3.31 -2.14 6.17
N TYR A 75 2.78 -3.36 6.04
CA TYR A 75 1.79 -3.89 6.97
C TYR A 75 2.52 -4.39 8.22
N ARG A 76 2.21 -3.80 9.37
CA ARG A 76 2.67 -4.31 10.67
C ARG A 76 1.48 -5.03 11.29
N ALA A 77 1.55 -6.36 11.34
CA ALA A 77 0.61 -7.11 12.16
C ALA A 77 0.85 -6.66 13.61
N THR A 78 -0.14 -6.00 14.21
CA THR A 78 -0.19 -5.91 15.65
C THR A 78 -0.55 -7.30 16.14
N ASP A 79 0.40 -7.95 16.82
CA ASP A 79 0.18 -9.25 17.43
C ASP A 79 -0.92 -9.09 18.49
N HIS A 80 -2.17 -9.29 18.08
CA HIS A 80 -3.32 -9.39 18.96
C HIS A 80 -3.62 -10.88 19.25
N SER A 81 -2.58 -11.72 19.25
CA SER A 81 -2.65 -13.13 19.56
C SER A 81 -2.16 -13.36 20.99
N SER A 82 -2.80 -12.71 21.97
CA SER A 82 -2.60 -12.99 23.39
C SER A 82 -3.78 -12.48 24.20
N VAL A 83 -4.88 -13.25 24.20
CA VAL A 83 -5.70 -13.56 25.39
C VAL A 83 -6.22 -14.98 25.22
#